data_AF-A0A7D5T614-F1
#
_entry.id   AF-A0A7D5T614-F1
#
_cell.length_a   1.000
_cell.length_b   1.000
_cell.length_c   1.000
_cell.angle_alpha   90.00
_cell.angle_beta   90.00
_cell.angle_gamma   90.00
#
_symmetry.space_group_name_H-M   'P 1'
#
loop_
_entity.id
_entity.type
_entity.pdbx_description
1 polymer ?
#
loop_
_entity_poly.entity_id
_entity_poly.type
_entity_poly.pdbx_seq_one_letter_code
_entity_poly.pdbx_strand_id
1 'polypeptide(L)'
;MAADIAIHDAFVLTVDDRNRLYERGTVLVEDGRITEVRSSQDADADIAADRVIDGEGKLVMPGLVNAHTHLELTPLLGAFSDVDLLEMMGSMTAIYGQIADGEFDYLTEAGYELAALNFLAGGVTTVNSQDVRPSAGAKTFGEAGLRGFFGPALSDLFWDVSVDEQFTRAHEFIDEYHDAYDGRIRATINPHDDWSCTRELWERTADLAADHPDLLVHTHLLELEESNTMARSNGAKDSLDLLDDVGLLDDRLVAAHFRLADDEDIRRTADADASVAHCPSIFSYWNTGSDVQWTPVPELRAAGVDVGLGIDDHYWHDSYNMFGEARQARLAANLKRSAGQYHSMELVRMLTIEGAKALGVGDEIGSLESGKRADIILLNVDKPKFTPLTNIPAQIANNATSADVETVIVDGDVLMADGDVKTMNTDAIQERVESAVEHFETETEWELGIGGSEPPSSIDIARDLPKRGPAQLLGRLAFQSARDRFSF
;
A
#
# COMPACT_ATOMS: atom_id res chain seq x y z
N MET A 1 -4.54 26.82 23.17
CA MET A 1 -5.73 27.68 23.22
C MET A 1 -6.79 26.81 23.87
N ALA A 2 -8.04 26.71 23.43
CA ALA A 2 -8.78 25.46 23.66
C ALA A 2 -8.23 24.42 22.66
N ALA A 3 -8.24 23.13 23.00
CA ALA A 3 -7.82 22.10 22.06
C ALA A 3 -8.87 21.92 20.94
N ASP A 4 -8.51 21.44 19.76
CA ASP A 4 -9.51 21.11 18.74
C ASP A 4 -10.16 19.77 19.08
N ILE A 5 -9.34 18.77 19.43
CA ILE A 5 -9.79 17.45 19.87
C ILE A 5 -9.10 17.08 21.18
N ALA A 6 -9.89 16.57 22.12
CA ALA A 6 -9.40 15.90 23.33
C ALA A 6 -9.99 14.48 23.40
N ILE A 7 -9.13 13.47 23.38
CA ILE A 7 -9.49 12.07 23.67
C ILE A 7 -9.02 11.77 25.08
N HIS A 8 -9.89 11.31 25.98
CA HIS A 8 -9.51 11.01 27.38
C HIS A 8 -9.93 9.60 27.81
N ASP A 9 -9.26 9.08 28.83
CA ASP A 9 -9.57 7.77 29.46
C ASP A 9 -9.50 6.55 28.54
N ALA A 10 -8.79 6.65 27.42
CA ALA A 10 -8.50 5.52 26.54
C ALA A 10 -7.27 4.71 26.99
N PHE A 11 -7.16 3.47 26.50
CA PHE A 11 -5.84 2.87 26.34
C PHE A 11 -5.13 3.61 25.21
N VAL A 12 -3.92 4.14 25.43
CA VAL A 12 -3.16 4.86 24.39
C VAL A 12 -1.84 4.14 24.15
N LEU A 13 -1.72 3.47 23.00
CA LEU A 13 -0.48 2.87 22.52
C LEU A 13 0.21 3.85 21.57
N THR A 14 1.29 4.47 22.04
CA THR A 14 1.95 5.56 21.30
C THR A 14 2.73 5.11 20.08
N VAL A 15 3.28 3.90 20.11
CA VAL A 15 4.22 3.39 19.08
C VAL A 15 5.44 4.31 18.88
N ASP A 16 5.77 5.13 19.87
CA ASP A 16 7.02 5.90 19.92
C ASP A 16 8.22 4.96 20.08
N ASP A 17 9.44 5.51 20.16
CA ASP A 17 10.67 4.70 20.37
C ASP A 17 10.64 3.81 21.61
N ARG A 18 9.78 4.13 22.59
CA ARG A 18 9.63 3.37 23.84
C ARG A 18 8.37 2.50 23.85
N ASN A 19 7.55 2.54 22.81
CA ASN A 19 6.25 1.89 22.71
C ASN A 19 5.40 2.13 23.97
N ARG A 20 5.34 3.38 24.46
CA ARG A 20 4.60 3.71 25.69
C ARG A 20 3.12 3.33 25.57
N LEU A 21 2.62 2.70 26.63
CA LEU A 21 1.20 2.40 26.82
C LEU A 21 0.67 3.15 28.06
N TYR A 22 -0.36 3.95 27.86
CA TYR A 22 -1.13 4.55 28.95
C TYR A 22 -2.44 3.77 29.11
N GLU A 23 -2.65 3.11 30.25
CA GLU A 23 -3.88 2.34 30.51
C GLU A 23 -5.11 3.24 30.70
N ARG A 24 -4.87 4.48 31.11
CA ARG A 24 -5.81 5.60 31.09
C ARG A 24 -5.05 6.81 30.58
N GLY A 25 -5.15 7.07 29.28
CA GLY A 25 -4.42 8.11 28.58
C GLY A 25 -5.32 9.16 27.96
N THR A 26 -4.74 10.34 27.81
CA THR A 26 -5.32 11.50 27.15
C THR A 26 -4.42 11.93 25.99
N VAL A 27 -5.03 12.21 24.84
CA VAL A 27 -4.39 12.76 23.63
C VAL A 27 -5.07 14.09 23.29
N LEU A 28 -4.27 15.15 23.16
CA LEU A 28 -4.74 16.48 22.76
C LEU A 28 -4.24 16.82 21.36
N VAL A 29 -5.12 17.41 20.55
CA VAL A 29 -4.84 17.85 19.19
C VAL A 29 -5.17 19.33 19.05
N GLU A 30 -4.25 20.11 18.48
CA GLU A 30 -4.45 21.50 18.07
C GLU A 30 -3.81 21.70 16.70
N ASP A 31 -4.49 22.41 15.79
CA ASP A 31 -4.04 22.74 14.44
C ASP A 31 -3.52 21.52 13.66
N GLY A 32 -4.29 20.43 13.69
CA GLY A 32 -3.97 19.17 13.02
C GLY A 32 -2.83 18.36 13.65
N ARG A 33 -2.27 18.81 14.77
CA ARG A 33 -1.09 18.19 15.40
C ARG A 33 -1.38 17.72 16.82
N ILE A 34 -0.75 16.62 17.19
CA ILE A 34 -0.73 16.12 18.56
C ILE A 34 0.08 17.11 19.41
N THR A 35 -0.53 17.71 20.41
CA THR A 35 0.16 18.63 21.33
C THR A 35 0.61 17.93 22.59
N GLU A 36 -0.17 16.97 23.09
CA GLU A 36 0.13 16.25 24.33
C GLU A 36 -0.37 14.80 24.29
N VAL A 37 0.43 13.88 24.83
CA VAL A 37 0.03 12.51 25.16
C VAL A 37 0.48 12.20 26.58
N ARG A 38 -0.47 11.91 27.48
CA ARG A 38 -0.20 11.71 28.92
C ARG A 38 -1.21 10.79 29.56
N SER A 39 -0.99 10.45 30.84
CA SER A 39 -2.04 9.82 31.66
C SER A 39 -3.23 10.76 31.84
N SER A 40 -4.43 10.19 31.85
CA SER A 40 -5.67 10.93 32.12
C SER A 40 -5.68 11.52 33.52
N GLN A 41 -6.30 12.68 33.65
CA GLN A 41 -6.64 13.35 34.89
C GLN A 41 -8.16 13.44 35.00
N ASP A 42 -8.71 13.46 36.22
CA ASP A 42 -10.17 13.49 36.41
C ASP A 42 -10.84 14.73 35.78
N ALA A 43 -10.08 15.82 35.61
CA ALA A 43 -10.55 17.05 34.96
C ALA A 43 -10.54 16.97 33.42
N ASP A 44 -9.99 15.90 32.81
CA ASP A 44 -9.86 15.79 31.36
C ASP A 44 -11.22 15.65 30.66
N ALA A 45 -12.22 15.08 31.34
CA ALA A 45 -13.59 14.98 30.86
C ALA A 45 -14.25 16.36 30.65
N ASP A 46 -13.75 17.40 31.33
CA ASP A 46 -14.23 18.78 31.25
C ASP A 46 -13.25 19.70 30.49
N ILE A 47 -12.29 19.14 29.74
CA ILE A 47 -11.37 19.94 28.92
C ILE A 47 -12.16 20.77 27.92
N ALA A 48 -11.81 22.06 27.84
CA ALA A 48 -12.30 22.92 26.78
C ALA A 48 -11.66 22.50 25.46
N ALA A 49 -12.42 21.77 24.65
CA ALA A 49 -12.09 21.44 23.27
C ALA A 49 -13.32 21.53 22.35
N ASP A 50 -13.12 21.73 21.05
CA ASP A 50 -14.21 21.71 20.07
C ASP A 50 -14.88 20.34 20.01
N ARG A 51 -14.09 19.27 20.18
CA ARG A 51 -14.57 17.91 20.34
C ARG A 51 -13.89 17.18 21.49
N VAL A 52 -14.71 16.67 22.41
CA VAL A 52 -14.26 15.79 23.49
C VAL A 52 -14.75 14.37 23.18
N ILE A 53 -13.84 13.41 23.20
CA ILE A 53 -14.09 12.00 22.90
C ILE A 53 -13.78 11.18 24.17
N ASP A 54 -14.83 10.53 24.70
CA ASP A 54 -14.68 9.54 25.75
C ASP A 54 -14.06 8.26 25.18
N GLY A 55 -12.88 7.93 25.71
CA GLY A 55 -12.06 6.80 25.32
C GLY A 55 -12.27 5.54 26.15
N GLU A 56 -13.18 5.54 27.13
CA GLU A 56 -13.45 4.34 27.93
C GLU A 56 -13.84 3.16 27.00
N GLY A 57 -13.19 2.01 27.20
CA GLY A 57 -13.39 0.84 26.33
C GLY A 57 -12.75 0.93 24.95
N LYS A 58 -11.96 1.98 24.67
CA LYS A 58 -11.28 2.22 23.39
C LYS A 58 -9.76 2.15 23.51
N LEU A 59 -9.13 1.74 22.42
CA LEU A 59 -7.69 1.74 22.24
C LEU A 59 -7.31 2.74 21.15
N VAL A 60 -6.58 3.78 21.53
CA VAL A 60 -6.02 4.81 20.65
C VAL A 60 -4.63 4.37 20.20
N MET A 61 -4.40 4.39 18.90
CA MET A 61 -3.09 4.14 18.28
C MET A 61 -2.93 4.98 17.01
N PRO A 62 -1.72 5.12 16.44
CA PRO A 62 -1.52 5.78 15.16
C PRO A 62 -2.35 5.11 14.07
N GLY A 63 -2.79 5.88 13.09
CA GLY A 63 -3.48 5.37 11.92
C GLY A 63 -2.63 4.39 11.12
N LEU A 64 -3.29 3.45 10.44
CA LEU A 64 -2.60 2.43 9.67
C LEU A 64 -2.01 3.05 8.39
N VAL A 65 -0.83 2.56 8.02
CA VAL A 65 -0.12 2.93 6.78
C VAL A 65 -0.09 1.71 5.87
N ASN A 66 -0.77 1.80 4.73
CA ASN A 66 -0.70 0.81 3.65
C ASN A 66 0.45 1.22 2.71
N ALA A 67 1.61 0.60 2.88
CA ALA A 67 2.86 1.01 2.22
C ALA A 67 2.93 0.63 0.73
N HIS A 68 1.99 -0.19 0.23
CA HIS A 68 1.92 -0.57 -1.17
C HIS A 68 0.53 -1.14 -1.52
N THR A 69 -0.10 -0.61 -2.57
CA THR A 69 -1.41 -1.05 -3.06
C THR A 69 -1.66 -0.64 -4.51
N HIS A 70 -2.63 -1.31 -5.14
CA HIS A 70 -3.26 -0.93 -6.40
C HIS A 70 -4.77 -0.73 -6.16
N LEU A 71 -5.36 0.27 -6.80
CA LEU A 71 -6.71 0.74 -6.49
C LEU A 71 -7.67 0.70 -7.68
N GLU A 72 -7.16 0.67 -8.92
CA GLU A 72 -7.97 0.84 -10.13
C GLU A 72 -9.05 -0.22 -10.29
N LEU A 73 -8.75 -1.48 -9.96
CA LEU A 73 -9.68 -2.61 -10.16
C LEU A 73 -10.47 -2.98 -8.90
N THR A 74 -10.51 -2.11 -7.90
CA THR A 74 -11.31 -2.30 -6.68
C THR A 74 -12.76 -2.75 -6.92
N PRO A 75 -13.50 -2.29 -7.96
CA PRO A 75 -14.87 -2.75 -8.21
C PRO A 75 -14.95 -4.23 -8.59
N LEU A 76 -13.86 -4.83 -9.08
CA LEU A 76 -13.78 -6.22 -9.51
C LEU A 76 -13.45 -7.18 -8.36
N LEU A 77 -13.77 -6.80 -7.12
CA LEU A 77 -13.75 -7.73 -5.98
C LEU A 77 -14.60 -8.97 -6.25
N GLY A 78 -14.05 -10.14 -5.99
CA GLY A 78 -14.64 -11.44 -6.29
C GLY A 78 -14.43 -11.91 -7.73
N ALA A 79 -13.88 -11.08 -8.63
CA ALA A 79 -13.67 -11.46 -10.03
C ALA A 79 -12.49 -12.42 -10.22
N PHE A 80 -11.50 -12.39 -9.32
CA PHE A 80 -10.23 -13.12 -9.53
C PHE A 80 -10.03 -14.31 -8.60
N SER A 81 -10.79 -14.44 -7.51
CA SER A 81 -10.50 -15.42 -6.45
C SER A 81 -10.57 -16.90 -6.87
N ASP A 82 -11.33 -17.22 -7.91
CA ASP A 82 -11.58 -18.61 -8.36
C ASP A 82 -11.00 -18.92 -9.74
N VAL A 83 -10.31 -17.98 -10.39
CA VAL A 83 -9.62 -18.22 -11.68
C VAL A 83 -8.19 -18.71 -11.45
N ASP A 84 -7.60 -19.39 -12.43
CA ASP A 84 -6.20 -19.78 -12.33
C ASP A 84 -5.24 -18.61 -12.59
N LEU A 85 -3.97 -18.73 -12.19
CA LEU A 85 -2.99 -17.64 -12.31
C LEU A 85 -2.79 -17.16 -13.74
N LEU A 86 -2.81 -18.06 -14.73
CA LEU A 86 -2.58 -17.68 -16.13
C LEU A 86 -3.77 -16.88 -16.67
N GLU A 87 -4.98 -17.34 -16.35
CA GLU A 87 -6.22 -16.64 -16.68
C GLU A 87 -6.32 -15.30 -15.97
N MET A 88 -6.01 -15.24 -14.67
CA MET A 88 -5.92 -14.00 -13.89
C MET A 88 -4.97 -12.99 -14.55
N MET A 89 -3.73 -13.41 -14.85
CA MET A 89 -2.73 -12.51 -15.45
C MET A 89 -3.15 -12.04 -16.84
N GLY A 90 -3.73 -12.93 -17.65
CA GLY A 90 -4.22 -12.59 -18.99
C GLY A 90 -5.35 -11.56 -18.95
N SER A 91 -6.37 -11.79 -18.13
CA SER A 91 -7.50 -10.88 -17.95
C SER A 91 -7.07 -9.53 -17.38
N MET A 92 -6.21 -9.55 -16.36
CA MET A 92 -5.65 -8.34 -15.76
C MET A 92 -4.87 -7.48 -16.77
N THR A 93 -3.98 -8.11 -17.54
CA THR A 93 -3.15 -7.38 -18.52
C THR A 93 -4.03 -6.75 -19.61
N ALA A 94 -5.10 -7.43 -20.01
CA ALA A 94 -6.06 -6.87 -20.97
C ALA A 94 -6.80 -5.65 -20.40
N ILE A 95 -7.29 -5.73 -19.15
CA ILE A 95 -7.97 -4.59 -18.50
C ILE A 95 -7.02 -3.40 -18.34
N TYR A 96 -5.81 -3.60 -17.82
CA TYR A 96 -4.86 -2.49 -17.66
C TYR A 96 -4.43 -1.87 -18.99
N GLY A 97 -4.37 -2.67 -20.07
CA GLY A 97 -4.17 -2.14 -21.43
C GLY A 97 -5.26 -1.15 -21.83
N GLN A 98 -6.53 -1.48 -21.55
CA GLN A 98 -7.67 -0.58 -21.79
C GLN A 98 -7.62 0.67 -20.90
N ILE A 99 -7.29 0.51 -19.61
CA ILE A 99 -7.11 1.64 -18.67
C ILE A 99 -6.01 2.58 -19.16
N ALA A 100 -4.88 2.05 -19.65
CA ALA A 100 -3.76 2.84 -20.14
C ALA A 100 -4.12 3.72 -21.35
N ASP A 101 -5.01 3.21 -22.21
CA ASP A 101 -5.60 3.89 -23.36
C ASP A 101 -6.72 4.88 -22.98
N GLY A 102 -7.15 4.86 -21.71
CA GLY A 102 -8.17 5.72 -21.13
C GLY A 102 -9.60 5.20 -21.27
N GLU A 103 -9.75 3.93 -21.61
CA GLU A 103 -11.00 3.20 -21.48
C GLU A 103 -11.22 2.80 -20.00
N PHE A 104 -12.46 2.50 -19.60
CA PHE A 104 -12.84 2.15 -18.22
C PHE A 104 -12.64 3.23 -17.13
N ASP A 105 -12.55 4.51 -17.48
CA ASP A 105 -12.50 5.60 -16.47
C ASP A 105 -13.67 5.56 -15.48
N TYR A 106 -14.86 5.16 -15.93
CA TYR A 106 -16.02 4.98 -15.04
C TYR A 106 -15.79 3.91 -13.96
N LEU A 107 -15.03 2.85 -14.28
CA LEU A 107 -14.72 1.75 -13.39
C LEU A 107 -13.64 2.16 -12.41
N THR A 108 -12.54 2.76 -12.90
CA THR A 108 -11.42 3.16 -12.06
C THR A 108 -11.82 4.29 -11.10
N GLU A 109 -12.61 5.28 -11.54
CA GLU A 109 -13.16 6.33 -10.67
C GLU A 109 -14.01 5.74 -9.53
N ALA A 110 -14.94 4.82 -9.85
CA ALA A 110 -15.72 4.12 -8.84
C ALA A 110 -14.84 3.26 -7.92
N GLY A 111 -13.75 2.69 -8.47
CA GLY A 111 -12.77 1.91 -7.75
C GLY A 111 -12.03 2.70 -6.69
N TYR A 112 -11.51 3.88 -7.04
CA TYR A 112 -10.85 4.77 -6.09
C TYR A 112 -11.78 5.21 -4.96
N GLU A 113 -13.05 5.50 -5.27
CA GLU A 113 -14.04 5.86 -4.25
C GLU A 113 -14.32 4.70 -3.28
N LEU A 114 -14.49 3.49 -3.81
CA LEU A 114 -14.73 2.31 -2.99
C LEU A 114 -13.50 1.95 -2.14
N ALA A 115 -12.29 2.09 -2.70
CA ALA A 115 -11.05 1.84 -1.99
C ALA A 115 -10.86 2.83 -0.85
N ALA A 116 -10.99 4.14 -1.12
CA ALA A 116 -10.90 5.18 -0.10
C ALA A 116 -11.91 4.95 1.04
N LEU A 117 -13.17 4.60 0.70
CA LEU A 117 -14.21 4.31 1.68
C LEU A 117 -13.84 3.12 2.58
N ASN A 118 -13.44 1.99 1.98
CA ASN A 118 -13.12 0.77 2.74
C ASN A 118 -11.83 0.88 3.55
N PHE A 119 -10.80 1.52 3.00
CA PHE A 119 -9.55 1.79 3.70
C PHE A 119 -9.76 2.73 4.87
N LEU A 120 -10.50 3.82 4.70
CA LEU A 120 -10.89 4.72 5.78
C LEU A 120 -11.68 3.96 6.86
N ALA A 121 -12.72 3.21 6.47
CA ALA A 121 -13.50 2.41 7.41
C ALA A 121 -12.66 1.35 8.13
N GLY A 122 -11.59 0.87 7.49
CA GLY A 122 -10.63 -0.08 8.04
C GLY A 122 -9.49 0.53 8.86
N GLY A 123 -9.48 1.85 9.07
CA GLY A 123 -8.47 2.55 9.87
C GLY A 123 -7.16 2.87 9.13
N VAL A 124 -7.14 2.70 7.81
CA VAL A 124 -6.04 3.17 6.96
C VAL A 124 -6.16 4.68 6.82
N THR A 125 -5.08 5.37 7.16
CA THR A 125 -4.98 6.84 7.10
C THR A 125 -4.03 7.30 6.00
N THR A 126 -3.09 6.43 5.60
CA THR A 126 -2.09 6.68 4.57
C THR A 126 -1.99 5.50 3.62
N VAL A 127 -1.97 5.76 2.31
CA VAL A 127 -1.69 4.76 1.27
C VAL A 127 -0.47 5.16 0.44
N ASN A 128 0.22 4.19 -0.14
CA ASN A 128 1.16 4.39 -1.23
C ASN A 128 0.73 3.53 -2.42
N SER A 129 0.24 4.20 -3.46
CA SER A 129 -0.38 3.60 -4.63
C SER A 129 0.52 3.69 -5.85
N GLN A 130 0.48 2.65 -6.68
CA GLN A 130 1.10 2.64 -8.01
C GLN A 130 0.02 2.26 -9.03
N ASP A 131 -0.61 3.23 -9.67
CA ASP A 131 -1.73 2.97 -10.60
C ASP A 131 -1.36 3.48 -12.00
N VAL A 132 -2.01 2.96 -13.04
CA VAL A 132 -1.75 3.40 -14.43
C VAL A 132 -2.23 4.83 -14.65
N ARG A 133 -3.39 5.20 -14.11
CA ARG A 133 -4.00 6.54 -14.19
C ARG A 133 -4.44 7.04 -12.79
N PRO A 134 -3.50 7.48 -11.94
CA PRO A 134 -3.75 7.75 -10.51
C PRO A 134 -4.47 9.07 -10.22
N SER A 135 -4.68 9.97 -11.19
CA SER A 135 -5.23 11.32 -10.94
C SER A 135 -6.58 11.31 -10.24
N ALA A 136 -7.48 10.41 -10.64
CA ALA A 136 -8.77 10.24 -9.97
C ALA A 136 -8.60 9.73 -8.53
N GLY A 137 -7.65 8.83 -8.29
CA GLY A 137 -7.30 8.33 -6.96
C GLY A 137 -6.76 9.43 -6.04
N ALA A 138 -5.76 10.18 -6.49
CA ALA A 138 -5.16 11.28 -5.75
C ALA A 138 -6.21 12.32 -5.34
N LYS A 139 -7.12 12.67 -6.25
CA LYS A 139 -8.25 13.58 -5.97
C LYS A 139 -9.21 12.99 -4.94
N THR A 140 -9.68 11.76 -5.16
CA THR A 140 -10.65 11.09 -4.28
C THR A 140 -10.13 10.94 -2.86
N PHE A 141 -8.88 10.51 -2.68
CA PHE A 141 -8.26 10.39 -1.35
C PHE A 141 -8.07 11.75 -0.69
N GLY A 142 -7.64 12.77 -1.46
CA GLY A 142 -7.50 14.13 -0.98
C GLY A 142 -8.81 14.72 -0.47
N GLU A 143 -9.89 14.59 -1.25
CA GLU A 143 -11.26 15.03 -0.93
C GLU A 143 -11.86 14.25 0.24
N ALA A 144 -11.56 12.95 0.37
CA ALA A 144 -12.00 12.12 1.49
C ALA A 144 -11.33 12.49 2.84
N GLY A 145 -10.23 13.23 2.82
CA GLY A 145 -9.46 13.58 4.01
C GLY A 145 -8.24 12.68 4.28
N LEU A 146 -7.96 11.70 3.42
CA LEU A 146 -6.88 10.73 3.60
C LEU A 146 -5.51 11.30 3.17
N ARG A 147 -4.43 10.65 3.60
CA ARG A 147 -3.07 10.87 3.10
C ARG A 147 -2.75 9.84 2.03
N GLY A 148 -1.99 10.23 1.01
CA GLY A 148 -1.59 9.28 -0.01
C GLY A 148 -0.40 9.70 -0.85
N PHE A 149 0.34 8.69 -1.25
CA PHE A 149 1.43 8.76 -2.21
C PHE A 149 0.93 8.11 -3.51
N PHE A 150 1.03 8.83 -4.62
CA PHE A 150 0.48 8.42 -5.89
C PHE A 150 1.43 8.77 -7.02
N GLY A 151 1.53 7.92 -8.02
CA GLY A 151 2.29 8.22 -9.23
C GLY A 151 1.86 7.33 -10.39
N PRO A 152 1.93 7.84 -11.64
CA PRO A 152 1.60 7.02 -12.79
C PRO A 152 2.62 5.90 -12.93
N ALA A 153 2.15 4.65 -13.02
CA ALA A 153 3.01 3.52 -13.29
C ALA A 153 3.70 3.71 -14.67
N LEU A 154 5.01 3.47 -14.72
CA LEU A 154 5.86 3.65 -15.90
C LEU A 154 6.41 2.29 -16.33
N SER A 155 6.16 1.89 -17.58
CA SER A 155 6.60 0.61 -18.13
C SER A 155 6.62 0.66 -19.66
N ASP A 156 7.70 0.20 -20.28
CA ASP A 156 7.84 0.13 -21.73
C ASP A 156 7.77 -1.30 -22.29
N LEU A 157 7.61 -2.30 -21.40
CA LEU A 157 7.43 -3.70 -21.78
C LEU A 157 6.09 -4.29 -21.32
N PHE A 158 5.30 -3.61 -20.49
CA PHE A 158 4.03 -4.15 -19.99
C PHE A 158 2.83 -3.73 -20.85
N TRP A 159 2.73 -2.45 -21.20
CA TRP A 159 1.65 -1.89 -22.04
C TRP A 159 2.18 -1.21 -23.31
N ASP A 160 1.28 -0.90 -24.25
CA ASP A 160 1.62 -0.36 -25.58
C ASP A 160 1.61 1.19 -25.65
N VAL A 161 1.70 1.88 -24.50
CA VAL A 161 1.81 3.36 -24.39
C VAL A 161 3.27 3.79 -24.57
N SER A 162 3.52 4.85 -25.34
CA SER A 162 4.90 5.31 -25.59
C SER A 162 5.57 5.89 -24.34
N VAL A 163 6.89 5.69 -24.19
CA VAL A 163 7.64 6.21 -23.04
C VAL A 163 7.52 7.73 -22.92
N ASP A 164 7.57 8.46 -24.04
CA ASP A 164 7.41 9.93 -24.03
C ASP A 164 6.06 10.37 -23.47
N GLU A 165 5.00 9.68 -23.83
CA GLU A 165 3.67 9.95 -23.29
C GLU A 165 3.59 9.64 -21.80
N GLN A 166 4.14 8.51 -21.35
CA GLN A 166 4.15 8.14 -19.93
C GLN A 166 4.89 9.16 -19.06
N PHE A 167 6.08 9.60 -19.48
CA PHE A 167 6.82 10.64 -18.75
C PHE A 167 6.15 12.01 -18.82
N THR A 168 5.43 12.32 -19.92
CA THR A 168 4.60 13.54 -19.98
C THR A 168 3.51 13.49 -18.90
N ARG A 169 2.79 12.35 -18.79
CA ARG A 169 1.78 12.14 -17.74
C ARG A 169 2.39 12.21 -16.33
N ALA A 170 3.60 11.67 -16.13
CA ALA A 170 4.30 11.74 -14.85
C ALA A 170 4.64 13.18 -14.44
N HIS A 171 5.20 13.98 -15.36
CA HIS A 171 5.47 15.40 -15.10
C HIS A 171 4.19 16.18 -14.80
N GLU A 172 3.14 16.01 -15.60
CA GLU A 172 1.84 16.66 -15.37
C GLU A 172 1.24 16.27 -14.02
N PHE A 173 1.34 14.99 -13.64
CA PHE A 173 0.87 14.50 -12.35
C PHE A 173 1.65 15.13 -11.18
N ILE A 174 2.98 15.17 -11.26
CA ILE A 174 3.82 15.78 -10.23
C ILE A 174 3.46 17.26 -10.06
N ASP A 175 3.36 18.01 -11.17
CA ASP A 175 3.02 19.44 -11.16
C ASP A 175 1.65 19.73 -10.53
N GLU A 176 0.67 18.82 -10.71
CA GLU A 176 -0.70 19.01 -10.21
C GLU A 176 -0.91 18.52 -8.77
N TYR A 177 -0.34 17.36 -8.41
CA TYR A 177 -0.71 16.64 -7.20
C TYR A 177 0.37 16.59 -6.12
N HIS A 178 1.64 16.87 -6.43
CA HIS A 178 2.66 16.93 -5.39
C HIS A 178 2.37 18.08 -4.42
N ASP A 179 2.41 17.79 -3.12
CA ASP A 179 2.04 18.68 -2.02
C ASP A 179 0.60 19.24 -2.05
N ALA A 180 -0.31 18.61 -2.81
CA ALA A 180 -1.71 18.96 -2.81
C ALA A 180 -2.40 18.61 -1.47
N TYR A 181 -3.56 19.23 -1.22
CA TYR A 181 -4.36 19.05 0.00
C TYR A 181 -3.52 19.25 1.29
N ASP A 182 -2.81 20.39 1.36
CA ASP A 182 -1.93 20.77 2.48
C ASP A 182 -0.81 19.75 2.78
N GLY A 183 -0.29 19.13 1.71
CA GLY A 183 0.77 18.13 1.76
C GLY A 183 0.31 16.72 2.15
N ARG A 184 -1.01 16.46 2.17
CA ARG A 184 -1.56 15.10 2.38
C ARG A 184 -1.42 14.22 1.14
N ILE A 185 -1.51 14.80 -0.05
CA ILE A 185 -1.29 14.08 -1.30
C ILE A 185 0.09 14.46 -1.82
N ARG A 186 0.91 13.44 -2.10
CA ARG A 186 2.29 13.59 -2.60
C ARG A 186 2.48 12.72 -3.83
N ALA A 187 3.13 13.27 -4.84
CA ALA A 187 3.55 12.48 -5.98
C ALA A 187 4.65 11.47 -5.61
N THR A 188 4.70 10.35 -6.31
CA THR A 188 5.80 9.38 -6.30
C THR A 188 6.18 9.04 -7.74
N ILE A 189 7.43 8.62 -7.94
CA ILE A 189 7.92 8.18 -9.24
C ILE A 189 7.84 6.66 -9.29
N ASN A 190 7.03 6.12 -10.21
CA ASN A 190 6.67 4.69 -10.20
C ASN A 190 7.10 3.93 -11.44
N PRO A 191 8.39 3.59 -11.63
CA PRO A 191 8.73 2.53 -12.56
C PRO A 191 8.05 1.23 -12.09
N HIS A 192 7.32 0.57 -12.96
CA HIS A 192 6.40 -0.52 -12.60
C HIS A 192 7.14 -1.65 -11.87
N ASP A 193 7.99 -2.40 -12.58
CA ASP A 193 8.84 -3.45 -12.00
C ASP A 193 10.21 -3.54 -12.66
N ASP A 194 11.14 -4.17 -11.95
CA ASP A 194 12.48 -4.53 -12.46
C ASP A 194 12.48 -5.52 -13.64
N TRP A 195 11.38 -6.24 -13.86
CA TRP A 195 11.23 -7.16 -14.99
C TRP A 195 10.44 -6.56 -16.17
N SER A 196 9.72 -5.46 -15.99
CA SER A 196 8.86 -4.87 -17.03
C SER A 196 9.44 -3.60 -17.67
N CYS A 197 10.63 -3.18 -17.27
CA CYS A 197 11.22 -1.90 -17.68
C CYS A 197 12.57 -2.09 -18.37
N THR A 198 12.80 -1.43 -19.50
CA THR A 198 14.12 -1.41 -20.14
C THR A 198 15.08 -0.45 -19.43
N ARG A 199 16.39 -0.60 -19.69
CA ARG A 199 17.41 0.35 -19.20
C ARG A 199 17.10 1.80 -19.60
N GLU A 200 16.56 2.03 -20.80
CA GLU A 200 16.21 3.39 -21.24
C GLU A 200 15.12 4.00 -20.34
N LEU A 201 14.11 3.21 -19.95
CA LEU A 201 13.11 3.66 -18.98
C LEU A 201 13.75 3.98 -17.63
N TRP A 202 14.61 3.10 -17.11
CA TRP A 202 15.31 3.29 -15.83
C TRP A 202 16.20 4.55 -15.82
N GLU A 203 16.93 4.82 -16.90
CA GLU A 203 17.75 6.03 -17.04
C GLU A 203 16.88 7.30 -17.05
N ARG A 204 15.75 7.29 -17.75
CA ARG A 204 14.80 8.42 -17.74
C ARG A 204 14.12 8.60 -16.37
N THR A 205 13.83 7.50 -15.68
CA THR A 205 13.31 7.54 -14.31
C THR A 205 14.33 8.17 -13.37
N ALA A 206 15.61 7.86 -13.54
CA ALA A 206 16.70 8.49 -12.78
C ALA A 206 16.81 9.99 -13.07
N ASP A 207 16.68 10.41 -14.33
CA ASP A 207 16.64 11.84 -14.69
C ASP A 207 15.45 12.55 -14.01
N LEU A 208 14.25 11.96 -14.06
CA LEU A 208 13.06 12.50 -13.39
C LEU A 208 13.25 12.58 -11.87
N ALA A 209 13.82 11.54 -11.25
CA ALA A 209 14.11 11.53 -9.82
C ALA A 209 15.20 12.54 -9.44
N ALA A 210 16.16 12.83 -10.33
CA ALA A 210 17.18 13.85 -10.10
C ALA A 210 16.59 15.27 -10.15
N ASP A 211 15.59 15.51 -11.02
CA ASP A 211 14.87 16.77 -11.10
C ASP A 211 13.94 17.01 -9.90
N HIS A 212 13.52 15.93 -9.23
CA HIS A 212 12.62 15.94 -8.07
C HIS A 212 13.20 15.16 -6.86
N PRO A 213 14.25 15.68 -6.19
CA PRO A 213 15.00 14.96 -5.16
C PRO A 213 14.22 14.67 -3.88
N ASP A 214 13.05 15.27 -3.70
CA ASP A 214 12.13 15.11 -2.58
C ASP A 214 11.05 14.04 -2.82
N LEU A 215 10.98 13.47 -4.02
CA LEU A 215 10.03 12.39 -4.34
C LEU A 215 10.65 11.02 -4.09
N LEU A 216 9.82 10.11 -3.61
CA LEU A 216 10.15 8.70 -3.51
C LEU A 216 10.13 8.03 -4.90
N VAL A 217 10.92 6.99 -5.04
CA VAL A 217 10.87 6.05 -6.17
C VAL A 217 10.30 4.74 -5.63
N HIS A 218 9.12 4.37 -6.09
CA HIS A 218 8.40 3.18 -5.60
C HIS A 218 8.17 2.21 -6.75
N THR A 219 8.63 0.96 -6.59
CA THR A 219 8.67 -0.05 -7.66
C THR A 219 8.59 -1.47 -7.11
N HIS A 220 8.05 -2.40 -7.89
CA HIS A 220 8.18 -3.83 -7.58
C HIS A 220 9.59 -4.31 -7.88
N LEU A 221 10.24 -4.91 -6.88
CA LEU A 221 11.65 -5.24 -6.95
C LEU A 221 11.89 -6.64 -6.38
N LEU A 222 12.65 -7.47 -7.10
CA LEU A 222 12.94 -8.86 -6.72
C LEU A 222 11.68 -9.66 -6.38
N GLU A 223 10.60 -9.41 -7.11
CA GLU A 223 9.33 -10.09 -6.92
C GLU A 223 9.31 -11.47 -7.58
N LEU A 224 9.83 -11.55 -8.82
CA LEU A 224 9.74 -12.70 -9.71
C LEU A 224 11.14 -13.22 -10.08
N GLU A 225 11.25 -14.50 -10.47
CA GLU A 225 12.55 -15.08 -10.87
C GLU A 225 13.14 -14.37 -12.11
N GLU A 226 12.26 -13.79 -12.91
CA GLU A 226 12.53 -12.98 -14.08
C GLU A 226 13.25 -11.67 -13.76
N SER A 227 13.11 -11.12 -12.55
CA SER A 227 13.72 -9.85 -12.10
C SER A 227 15.22 -9.77 -12.44
N ASN A 228 16.02 -10.69 -11.89
CA ASN A 228 17.46 -10.72 -12.14
C ASN A 228 17.80 -11.07 -13.60
N THR A 229 16.93 -11.81 -14.29
CA THR A 229 17.11 -12.11 -15.72
C THR A 229 16.91 -10.87 -16.57
N MET A 230 15.90 -10.05 -16.27
CA MET A 230 15.70 -8.78 -16.96
C MET A 230 16.80 -7.77 -16.64
N ALA A 231 17.27 -7.70 -15.39
CA ALA A 231 18.42 -6.86 -15.05
C ALA A 231 19.66 -7.18 -15.91
N ARG A 232 19.95 -8.47 -16.14
CA ARG A 232 21.01 -8.91 -17.07
C ARG A 232 20.74 -8.56 -18.53
N SER A 233 19.48 -8.65 -18.96
CA SER A 233 19.04 -8.19 -20.29
C SER A 233 19.23 -6.69 -20.47
N ASN A 234 19.08 -5.92 -19.38
CA ASN A 234 19.38 -4.49 -19.28
C ASN A 234 20.87 -4.20 -19.06
N GLY A 235 21.75 -5.21 -19.06
CA GLY A 235 23.20 -5.03 -18.98
C GLY A 235 23.78 -4.87 -17.58
N ALA A 236 22.98 -5.05 -16.53
CA ALA A 236 23.43 -5.09 -15.14
C ALA A 236 23.69 -6.54 -14.67
N LYS A 237 24.25 -6.72 -13.47
CA LYS A 237 24.48 -8.05 -12.87
C LYS A 237 23.21 -8.65 -12.26
N ASP A 238 22.45 -7.84 -11.54
CA ASP A 238 21.24 -8.16 -10.79
C ASP A 238 20.36 -6.90 -10.65
N SER A 239 19.14 -7.03 -10.13
CA SER A 239 18.19 -5.90 -10.06
C SER A 239 18.72 -4.72 -9.24
N LEU A 240 19.36 -4.97 -8.09
CA LEU A 240 19.93 -3.88 -7.30
C LEU A 240 21.14 -3.24 -8.01
N ASP A 241 21.95 -4.00 -8.75
CA ASP A 241 23.04 -3.47 -9.58
C ASP A 241 22.51 -2.58 -10.70
N LEU A 242 21.36 -2.91 -11.29
CA LEU A 242 20.69 -2.03 -12.24
C LEU A 242 20.28 -0.70 -11.61
N LEU A 243 19.67 -0.73 -10.43
CA LEU A 243 19.24 0.48 -9.73
C LEU A 243 20.44 1.32 -9.24
N ASP A 244 21.51 0.69 -8.74
CA ASP A 244 22.76 1.34 -8.36
C ASP A 244 23.44 2.02 -9.57
N ASP A 245 23.53 1.31 -10.70
CA ASP A 245 24.10 1.82 -11.96
C ASP A 245 23.44 3.11 -12.45
N VAL A 246 22.11 3.21 -12.32
CA VAL A 246 21.34 4.39 -12.75
C VAL A 246 21.18 5.44 -11.63
N GLY A 247 21.64 5.15 -10.41
CA GLY A 247 21.55 6.08 -9.28
C GLY A 247 20.18 6.16 -8.61
N LEU A 248 19.45 5.03 -8.57
CA LEU A 248 18.15 4.88 -7.93
C LEU A 248 18.16 3.94 -6.71
N LEU A 249 19.31 3.37 -6.34
CA LEU A 249 19.49 2.64 -5.09
C LEU A 249 19.93 3.61 -3.98
N ASP A 250 18.96 4.33 -3.41
CA ASP A 250 19.18 5.31 -2.34
C ASP A 250 17.99 5.36 -1.36
N ASP A 251 18.01 6.34 -0.45
CA ASP A 251 17.04 6.52 0.63
C ASP A 251 15.62 6.88 0.14
N ARG A 252 15.45 7.14 -1.15
CA ARG A 252 14.15 7.42 -1.77
C ARG A 252 13.47 6.15 -2.28
N LEU A 253 14.20 5.03 -2.36
CA LEU A 253 13.69 3.78 -2.91
C LEU A 253 12.74 3.09 -1.91
N VAL A 254 11.53 2.79 -2.38
CA VAL A 254 10.57 1.90 -1.74
C VAL A 254 10.39 0.66 -2.61
N ALA A 255 11.01 -0.45 -2.20
CA ALA A 255 10.96 -1.72 -2.90
C ALA A 255 9.74 -2.55 -2.46
N ALA A 256 8.74 -2.66 -3.32
CA ALA A 256 7.59 -3.52 -3.08
C ALA A 256 7.96 -5.00 -3.27
N HIS A 257 7.41 -5.84 -2.39
CA HIS A 257 7.58 -7.28 -2.31
C HIS A 257 8.95 -7.78 -1.85
N PHE A 258 10.01 -7.61 -2.65
CA PHE A 258 11.38 -7.98 -2.28
C PHE A 258 11.55 -9.45 -1.86
N ARG A 259 10.86 -10.37 -2.54
CA ARG A 259 10.76 -11.79 -2.15
C ARG A 259 12.02 -12.60 -2.39
N LEU A 260 12.72 -12.32 -3.48
CA LEU A 260 13.85 -13.10 -3.94
C LEU A 260 15.20 -12.56 -3.45
N ALA A 261 15.16 -11.58 -2.55
CA ALA A 261 16.33 -10.97 -1.95
C ALA A 261 17.19 -11.99 -1.18
N ASP A 262 18.49 -11.94 -1.44
CA ASP A 262 19.50 -12.68 -0.67
C ASP A 262 20.20 -11.79 0.37
N ASP A 263 21.18 -12.35 1.09
CA ASP A 263 21.93 -11.65 2.14
C ASP A 263 22.68 -10.41 1.62
N GLU A 264 23.13 -10.45 0.36
CA GLU A 264 23.82 -9.33 -0.28
C GLU A 264 22.83 -8.24 -0.68
N ASP A 265 21.66 -8.61 -1.20
CA ASP A 265 20.58 -7.67 -1.50
C ASP A 265 20.15 -6.93 -0.22
N ILE A 266 19.93 -7.65 0.88
CA ILE A 266 19.59 -7.06 2.20
C ILE A 266 20.65 -6.05 2.64
N ARG A 267 21.94 -6.41 2.53
CA ARG A 267 23.04 -5.53 2.94
C ARG A 267 23.07 -4.26 2.09
N ARG A 268 22.91 -4.38 0.77
CA ARG A 268 22.94 -3.24 -0.16
C ARG A 268 21.74 -2.32 0.05
N THR A 269 20.54 -2.86 0.28
CA THR A 269 19.36 -2.09 0.65
C THR A 269 19.59 -1.31 1.94
N ALA A 270 20.16 -1.95 2.97
CA ALA A 270 20.49 -1.28 4.23
C ALA A 270 21.57 -0.21 4.07
N ASP A 271 22.64 -0.47 3.31
CA ASP A 271 23.72 0.50 3.05
C ASP A 271 23.23 1.73 2.26
N ALA A 272 22.15 1.57 1.49
CA ALA A 272 21.52 2.62 0.71
C ALA A 272 20.42 3.39 1.48
N ASP A 273 20.09 2.98 2.71
CA ASP A 273 18.95 3.48 3.49
C ASP A 273 17.59 3.32 2.75
N ALA A 274 17.51 2.39 1.79
CA ALA A 274 16.30 2.07 1.05
C ALA A 274 15.30 1.28 1.91
N SER A 275 14.02 1.36 1.56
CA SER A 275 12.90 0.77 2.32
C SER A 275 12.19 -0.33 1.56
N VAL A 276 11.41 -1.16 2.28
CA VAL A 276 10.65 -2.28 1.70
C VAL A 276 9.17 -2.22 2.08
N ALA A 277 8.28 -2.46 1.12
CA ALA A 277 6.86 -2.69 1.37
C ALA A 277 6.54 -4.19 1.23
N HIS A 278 6.20 -4.84 2.35
CA HIS A 278 5.92 -6.28 2.39
C HIS A 278 4.43 -6.58 2.23
N CYS A 279 4.08 -7.33 1.17
CA CYS A 279 2.71 -7.75 0.85
C CYS A 279 2.58 -9.28 0.95
N PRO A 280 2.26 -9.85 2.12
CA PRO A 280 2.29 -11.31 2.30
C PRO A 280 1.08 -12.05 1.73
N SER A 281 -0.14 -11.48 1.74
CA SER A 281 -1.35 -12.23 1.35
C SER A 281 -1.40 -12.55 -0.13
N ILE A 282 -1.08 -11.59 -1.00
CA ILE A 282 -1.09 -11.75 -2.46
C ILE A 282 -0.33 -13.00 -2.92
N PHE A 283 0.87 -13.21 -2.37
CA PHE A 283 1.69 -14.36 -2.71
C PHE A 283 1.26 -15.66 -2.04
N SER A 284 0.50 -15.56 -0.95
CA SER A 284 -0.11 -16.74 -0.34
C SER A 284 -1.25 -17.30 -1.20
N TYR A 285 -1.92 -16.44 -1.98
CA TYR A 285 -2.94 -16.85 -2.94
C TYR A 285 -2.32 -17.37 -4.24
N TRP A 286 -1.42 -16.59 -4.83
CA TRP A 286 -0.99 -16.81 -6.21
C TRP A 286 0.34 -17.56 -6.37
N ASN A 287 1.12 -17.70 -5.30
CA ASN A 287 2.40 -18.41 -5.35
C ASN A 287 2.51 -19.47 -4.24
N THR A 288 1.95 -20.65 -4.48
CA THR A 288 1.82 -21.75 -3.49
C THR A 288 2.79 -22.92 -3.69
N GLY A 289 3.80 -22.77 -4.55
CA GLY A 289 4.84 -23.77 -4.79
C GLY A 289 5.64 -24.16 -3.53
N SER A 290 6.24 -25.36 -3.54
CA SER A 290 7.05 -25.83 -2.40
C SER A 290 8.38 -25.09 -2.20
N ASP A 291 8.81 -24.37 -3.22
CA ASP A 291 10.05 -23.60 -3.36
C ASP A 291 9.84 -22.09 -3.21
N VAL A 292 8.61 -21.66 -2.89
CA VAL A 292 8.25 -20.25 -2.71
C VAL A 292 9.21 -19.57 -1.73
N GLN A 293 9.81 -18.48 -2.21
CA GLN A 293 10.57 -17.56 -1.39
C GLN A 293 9.64 -16.48 -0.85
N TRP A 294 9.96 -16.02 0.35
CA TRP A 294 9.21 -15.00 1.06
C TRP A 294 10.15 -13.86 1.37
N THR A 295 9.66 -12.63 1.30
CA THR A 295 10.38 -11.43 1.73
C THR A 295 11.10 -11.70 3.04
N PRO A 296 12.43 -11.46 3.12
CA PRO A 296 13.22 -11.77 4.29
C PRO A 296 13.09 -10.69 5.37
N VAL A 297 11.85 -10.42 5.79
CA VAL A 297 11.52 -9.31 6.71
C VAL A 297 12.28 -9.39 8.05
N PRO A 298 12.40 -10.56 8.73
CA PRO A 298 13.19 -10.61 9.96
C PRO A 298 14.65 -10.19 9.74
N GLU A 299 15.24 -10.60 8.63
CA GLU A 299 16.62 -10.28 8.27
C GLU A 299 16.79 -8.81 7.85
N LEU A 300 15.87 -8.28 7.03
CA LEU A 300 15.81 -6.86 6.64
C LEU A 300 15.73 -5.95 7.86
N ARG A 301 14.77 -6.22 8.77
CA ARG A 301 14.60 -5.43 10.00
C ARG A 301 15.81 -5.55 10.93
N ALA A 302 16.46 -6.72 10.98
CA ALA A 302 17.69 -6.89 11.74
C ALA A 302 18.88 -6.12 11.14
N ALA A 303 18.88 -5.89 9.83
CA ALA A 303 19.86 -5.07 9.12
C ALA A 303 19.59 -3.56 9.25
N GLY A 304 18.41 -3.16 9.76
CA GLY A 304 18.03 -1.75 9.95
C GLY A 304 17.17 -1.18 8.82
N VAL A 305 16.74 -2.01 7.86
CA VAL A 305 15.83 -1.61 6.79
C VAL A 305 14.44 -1.34 7.38
N ASP A 306 13.84 -0.20 7.03
CA ASP A 306 12.45 0.09 7.35
C ASP A 306 11.52 -0.76 6.46
N VAL A 307 10.66 -1.55 7.09
CA VAL A 307 9.74 -2.46 6.40
C VAL A 307 8.30 -2.15 6.79
N GLY A 308 7.54 -1.60 5.84
CA GLY A 308 6.09 -1.40 5.95
C GLY A 308 5.30 -2.64 5.51
N LEU A 309 4.01 -2.68 5.88
CA LEU A 309 3.07 -3.65 5.31
C LEU A 309 2.28 -3.02 4.16
N GLY A 310 2.04 -3.79 3.11
CA GLY A 310 1.15 -3.45 1.99
C GLY A 310 0.11 -4.53 1.76
N ILE A 311 -1.02 -4.16 1.14
CA ILE A 311 -2.06 -5.13 0.74
C ILE A 311 -1.88 -5.60 -0.71
N ASP A 312 -1.27 -4.75 -1.56
CA ASP A 312 -1.14 -4.96 -3.00
C ASP A 312 -2.49 -4.82 -3.75
N ASP A 313 -2.69 -5.55 -4.85
CA ASP A 313 -3.97 -5.79 -5.54
C ASP A 313 -4.98 -6.51 -4.61
N HIS A 314 -5.63 -5.75 -3.73
CA HIS A 314 -6.58 -6.27 -2.75
C HIS A 314 -7.80 -7.00 -3.34
N TYR A 315 -8.13 -6.72 -4.60
CA TYR A 315 -9.19 -7.38 -5.38
C TYR A 315 -8.76 -8.72 -6.00
N TRP A 316 -7.46 -9.09 -5.94
CA TRP A 316 -7.02 -10.44 -6.34
C TRP A 316 -7.18 -11.48 -5.22
N HIS A 317 -7.37 -11.04 -3.97
CA HIS A 317 -7.55 -11.91 -2.81
C HIS A 317 -8.68 -11.46 -1.87
N ASP A 318 -9.49 -10.51 -2.34
CA ASP A 318 -10.71 -10.00 -1.71
C ASP A 318 -10.57 -9.52 -0.26
N SER A 319 -9.56 -8.71 0.03
CA SER A 319 -9.27 -8.26 1.41
C SER A 319 -8.75 -6.82 1.52
N TYR A 320 -9.47 -5.99 2.29
CA TYR A 320 -9.03 -4.65 2.69
C TYR A 320 -8.27 -4.62 4.04
N ASN A 321 -7.92 -5.77 4.60
CA ASN A 321 -7.61 -5.90 6.02
C ASN A 321 -6.10 -5.83 6.34
N MET A 322 -5.61 -4.64 6.65
CA MET A 322 -4.22 -4.43 7.12
C MET A 322 -3.87 -5.25 8.38
N PHE A 323 -4.79 -5.41 9.35
CA PHE A 323 -4.55 -6.29 10.52
C PHE A 323 -4.38 -7.76 10.08
N GLY A 324 -5.06 -8.15 9.00
CA GLY A 324 -4.89 -9.42 8.32
C GLY A 324 -3.48 -9.57 7.73
N GLU A 325 -2.98 -8.56 7.03
CA GLU A 325 -1.60 -8.55 6.50
C GLU A 325 -0.55 -8.73 7.60
N ALA A 326 -0.71 -8.04 8.73
CA ALA A 326 0.18 -8.20 9.88
C ALA A 326 0.19 -9.64 10.42
N ARG A 327 -0.99 -10.26 10.51
CA ARG A 327 -1.10 -11.66 10.91
C ARG A 327 -0.46 -12.58 9.86
N GLN A 328 -0.69 -12.30 8.59
CA GLN A 328 -0.18 -13.12 7.48
C GLN A 328 1.34 -13.05 7.37
N ALA A 329 1.95 -11.87 7.53
CA ALA A 329 3.40 -11.68 7.60
C ALA A 329 4.03 -12.61 8.64
N ARG A 330 3.43 -12.67 9.84
CA ARG A 330 3.85 -13.59 10.92
C ARG A 330 3.74 -15.06 10.52
N LEU A 331 2.60 -15.46 9.98
CA LEU A 331 2.34 -16.86 9.67
C LEU A 331 3.24 -17.36 8.53
N ALA A 332 3.41 -16.56 7.48
CA ALA A 332 4.29 -16.86 6.35
C ALA A 332 5.75 -17.00 6.82
N ALA A 333 6.27 -16.06 7.61
CA ALA A 333 7.63 -16.15 8.14
C ALA A 333 7.83 -17.37 9.05
N ASN A 334 6.85 -17.68 9.90
CA ASN A 334 6.92 -18.86 10.78
C ASN A 334 6.92 -20.17 9.99
N LEU A 335 6.15 -20.26 8.91
CA LEU A 335 6.09 -21.44 8.04
C LEU A 335 7.42 -21.64 7.30
N LYS A 336 8.03 -20.56 6.79
CA LYS A 336 9.30 -20.61 6.06
C LYS A 336 10.51 -20.87 6.96
N ARG A 337 10.51 -20.31 8.18
CA ARG A 337 11.64 -20.35 9.11
C ARG A 337 11.36 -21.24 10.32
N SER A 338 10.77 -20.66 11.37
CA SER A 338 10.36 -21.35 12.60
C SER A 338 9.44 -20.45 13.42
N ALA A 339 8.88 -20.94 14.52
CA ALA A 339 8.08 -20.08 15.41
C ALA A 339 8.91 -18.91 15.98
N GLY A 340 8.25 -17.77 16.22
CA GLY A 340 8.86 -16.64 16.92
C GLY A 340 9.65 -15.67 16.03
N GLN A 341 9.33 -15.58 14.74
CA GLN A 341 9.98 -14.61 13.83
C GLN A 341 9.59 -13.15 14.09
N TYR A 342 8.47 -12.92 14.80
CA TYR A 342 7.99 -11.59 15.14
C TYR A 342 7.50 -11.50 16.58
N HIS A 343 7.96 -10.49 17.29
CA HIS A 343 7.24 -9.93 18.41
C HIS A 343 6.01 -9.16 17.92
N SER A 344 4.91 -9.20 18.67
CA SER A 344 3.66 -8.56 18.21
C SER A 344 3.76 -7.05 18.10
N MET A 345 4.62 -6.42 18.91
CA MET A 345 4.87 -4.98 18.80
C MET A 345 5.55 -4.63 17.48
N GLU A 346 6.39 -5.50 16.93
CA GLU A 346 7.03 -5.26 15.62
C GLU A 346 5.98 -5.18 14.51
N LEU A 347 5.00 -6.08 14.52
CA LEU A 347 3.89 -6.04 13.56
C LEU A 347 3.04 -4.77 13.70
N VAL A 348 2.78 -4.31 14.94
CA VAL A 348 2.09 -3.03 15.17
C VAL A 348 2.91 -1.85 14.63
N ARG A 349 4.24 -1.91 14.74
CA ARG A 349 5.13 -0.89 14.17
C ARG A 349 5.12 -0.93 12.65
N MET A 350 5.18 -2.10 12.03
CA MET A 350 5.05 -2.27 10.57
C MET A 350 3.70 -1.79 10.02
N LEU A 351 2.62 -1.89 10.81
CA LEU A 351 1.31 -1.32 10.50
C LEU A 351 1.27 0.21 10.55
N THR A 352 2.24 0.86 11.21
CA THR A 352 2.19 2.28 11.56
C THR A 352 3.55 2.96 11.31
N ILE A 353 4.39 3.13 12.34
CA ILE A 353 5.63 3.93 12.26
C ILE A 353 6.65 3.39 11.25
N GLU A 354 6.82 2.08 11.11
CA GLU A 354 7.76 1.51 10.14
C GLU A 354 7.23 1.64 8.70
N GLY A 355 5.91 1.62 8.50
CA GLY A 355 5.29 2.01 7.23
C GLY A 355 5.48 3.50 6.92
N ALA A 356 5.30 4.38 7.91
CA ALA A 356 5.54 5.82 7.75
C ALA A 356 7.01 6.14 7.43
N LYS A 357 7.96 5.44 8.08
CA LYS A 357 9.39 5.57 7.78
C LYS A 357 9.74 5.05 6.39
N ALA A 358 9.17 3.92 5.97
CA ALA A 358 9.34 3.42 4.63
C ALA A 358 8.88 4.41 3.54
N LEU A 359 7.95 5.32 3.89
CA LEU A 359 7.47 6.39 3.01
C LEU A 359 8.11 7.76 3.31
N GLY A 360 9.24 7.80 4.03
CA GLY A 360 9.96 9.05 4.32
C GLY A 360 9.22 10.05 5.22
N VAL A 361 8.10 9.66 5.84
CA VAL A 361 7.25 10.53 6.68
C VAL A 361 7.19 10.07 8.14
N GLY A 362 8.18 9.28 8.55
CA GLY A 362 8.33 8.80 9.92
C GLY A 362 8.47 9.90 10.97
N ASP A 363 8.85 11.12 10.59
CA ASP A 363 8.89 12.29 11.50
C ASP A 363 7.55 13.04 11.59
N GLU A 364 6.63 12.80 10.65
CA GLU A 364 5.33 13.48 10.59
C GLU A 364 4.20 12.67 11.20
N ILE A 365 4.18 11.35 10.99
CA ILE A 365 3.08 10.44 11.38
C ILE A 365 3.61 9.12 11.96
N GLY A 366 2.73 8.13 12.12
CA GLY A 366 3.07 6.74 12.47
C GLY A 366 3.30 6.48 13.95
N SER A 367 3.42 7.52 14.79
CA SER A 367 3.47 7.42 16.25
C SER A 367 2.72 8.60 16.90
N LEU A 368 2.24 8.41 18.12
CA LEU A 368 1.55 9.44 18.90
C LEU A 368 2.57 10.22 19.74
N GLU A 369 3.13 11.27 19.14
CA GLU A 369 4.15 12.11 19.74
C GLU A 369 3.82 13.59 19.54
N SER A 370 4.16 14.42 20.52
CA SER A 370 3.94 15.86 20.44
C SER A 370 4.67 16.44 19.22
N GLY A 371 3.95 17.24 18.41
CA GLY A 371 4.43 17.85 17.17
C GLY A 371 4.08 17.07 15.91
N LYS A 372 3.80 15.77 15.99
CA LYS A 372 3.35 14.96 14.84
C LYS A 372 1.93 15.29 14.41
N ARG A 373 1.60 15.05 13.15
CA ARG A 373 0.24 15.18 12.62
C ARG A 373 -0.67 14.15 13.27
N ALA A 374 -1.92 14.53 13.51
CA ALA A 374 -2.90 13.70 14.22
C ALA A 374 -3.59 12.71 13.27
N ASP A 375 -2.81 11.71 12.82
CA ASP A 375 -3.29 10.54 12.09
C ASP A 375 -3.52 9.41 13.11
N ILE A 376 -4.75 9.26 13.60
CA ILE A 376 -5.11 8.50 14.80
C ILE A 376 -6.32 7.60 14.52
N ILE A 377 -6.31 6.38 15.04
CA ILE A 377 -7.48 5.51 15.08
C ILE A 377 -7.86 5.12 16.51
N LEU A 378 -9.15 4.93 16.74
CA LEU A 378 -9.69 4.35 17.98
C LEU A 378 -10.32 3.01 17.64
N LEU A 379 -9.82 1.95 18.28
CA LEU A 379 -10.38 0.61 18.22
C LEU A 379 -11.34 0.40 19.39
N ASN A 380 -12.53 -0.13 19.12
CA ASN A 380 -13.45 -0.59 20.15
C ASN A 380 -12.96 -1.92 20.72
N VAL A 381 -12.37 -1.86 21.92
CA VAL A 381 -11.81 -3.01 22.63
C VAL A 381 -12.72 -3.51 23.76
N ASP A 382 -13.88 -2.88 23.99
CA ASP A 382 -14.94 -3.40 24.87
C ASP A 382 -15.79 -4.48 24.17
N LYS A 383 -15.11 -5.45 23.56
CA LYS A 383 -15.73 -6.62 22.94
C LYS A 383 -15.20 -7.88 23.61
N PRO A 384 -16.02 -8.94 23.77
CA PRO A 384 -15.59 -10.18 24.43
C PRO A 384 -14.29 -10.78 23.88
N LYS A 385 -13.99 -10.60 22.59
CA LYS A 385 -12.78 -11.12 21.95
C LYS A 385 -11.47 -10.48 22.46
N PHE A 386 -11.53 -9.32 23.10
CA PHE A 386 -10.36 -8.65 23.68
C PHE A 386 -10.18 -8.96 25.17
N THR A 387 -11.12 -9.67 25.81
CA THR A 387 -11.06 -9.97 27.24
C THR A 387 -10.25 -11.25 27.55
N PRO A 388 -9.21 -11.19 28.41
CA PRO A 388 -8.71 -10.01 29.12
C PRO A 388 -7.77 -9.15 28.26
N LEU A 389 -7.94 -7.83 28.28
CA LEU A 389 -7.10 -6.88 27.54
C LEU A 389 -5.76 -6.72 28.25
N THR A 390 -4.76 -7.50 27.81
CA THR A 390 -3.47 -7.65 28.52
C THR A 390 -2.30 -7.42 27.58
N ASN A 391 -2.00 -8.39 26.71
CA ASN A 391 -0.99 -8.24 25.67
C ASN A 391 -1.58 -7.49 24.47
N ILE A 392 -1.76 -6.18 24.61
CA ILE A 392 -2.41 -5.32 23.61
C ILE A 392 -1.77 -5.47 22.22
N PRO A 393 -0.44 -5.40 22.04
CA PRO A 393 0.14 -5.58 20.70
C PRO A 393 -0.18 -6.94 20.08
N ALA A 394 -0.22 -8.02 20.87
CA ALA A 394 -0.62 -9.33 20.37
C ALA A 394 -2.10 -9.41 20.01
N GLN A 395 -2.97 -8.70 20.72
CA GLN A 395 -4.39 -8.65 20.38
C GLN A 395 -4.64 -7.77 19.15
N ILE A 396 -3.90 -6.68 18.95
CA ILE A 396 -3.92 -5.92 17.70
C ILE A 396 -3.49 -6.83 16.54
N ALA A 397 -2.26 -7.37 16.59
CA ALA A 397 -1.67 -8.08 15.45
C ALA A 397 -2.33 -9.43 15.10
N ASN A 398 -3.11 -10.04 16.00
CA ASN A 398 -3.69 -11.37 15.76
C ASN A 398 -5.22 -11.42 15.80
N ASN A 399 -5.89 -10.46 16.44
CA ASN A 399 -7.32 -10.55 16.78
C ASN A 399 -8.12 -9.30 16.38
N ALA A 400 -7.49 -8.13 16.24
CA ALA A 400 -8.14 -6.95 15.69
C ALA A 400 -8.48 -7.15 14.21
N THR A 401 -9.52 -6.45 13.78
CA THR A 401 -10.08 -6.47 12.43
C THR A 401 -10.54 -5.06 12.07
N SER A 402 -10.71 -4.77 10.79
CA SER A 402 -11.26 -3.49 10.31
C SER A 402 -12.55 -3.09 11.02
N ALA A 403 -13.45 -4.06 11.32
CA ALA A 403 -14.71 -3.83 12.04
C ALA A 403 -14.56 -3.44 13.53
N ASP A 404 -13.35 -3.38 14.07
CA ASP A 404 -13.09 -2.83 15.40
C ASP A 404 -12.72 -1.35 15.36
N VAL A 405 -12.38 -0.80 14.19
CA VAL A 405 -12.12 0.63 14.05
C VAL A 405 -13.44 1.38 14.20
N GLU A 406 -13.47 2.32 15.13
CA GLU A 406 -14.67 3.09 15.47
C GLU A 406 -14.53 4.56 15.08
N THR A 407 -13.34 5.13 15.26
CA THR A 407 -13.04 6.54 14.92
C THR A 407 -11.74 6.60 14.14
N VAL A 408 -11.72 7.42 13.09
CA VAL A 408 -10.53 7.72 12.28
C VAL A 408 -10.37 9.23 12.22
N ILE A 409 -9.17 9.68 12.56
CA ILE A 409 -8.75 11.08 12.53
C ILE A 409 -7.53 11.15 11.62
N VAL A 410 -7.53 12.07 10.66
CA VAL A 410 -6.38 12.32 9.77
C VAL A 410 -6.12 13.81 9.78
N ASP A 411 -4.87 14.19 10.04
CA ASP A 411 -4.46 15.59 10.15
C ASP A 411 -5.34 16.41 11.10
N GLY A 412 -5.87 15.77 12.16
CA GLY A 412 -6.78 16.38 13.14
C GLY A 412 -8.24 16.46 12.73
N ASP A 413 -8.62 16.07 11.51
CA ASP A 413 -10.00 16.00 11.07
C ASP A 413 -10.62 14.63 11.35
N VAL A 414 -11.81 14.62 11.97
CA VAL A 414 -12.54 13.36 12.26
C VAL A 414 -13.26 12.89 11.00
N LEU A 415 -12.67 11.94 10.28
CA LEU A 415 -13.22 11.39 9.05
C LEU A 415 -14.26 10.29 9.29
N MET A 416 -14.14 9.55 10.40
CA MET A 416 -15.10 8.54 10.84
C MET A 416 -15.32 8.67 12.34
N ALA A 417 -16.56 8.51 12.80
CA ALA A 417 -16.88 8.47 14.22
C ALA A 417 -18.03 7.50 14.48
N ASP A 418 -17.90 6.69 15.53
CA ASP A 418 -18.87 5.65 15.92
C ASP A 418 -19.18 4.65 14.79
N GLY A 419 -18.19 4.39 13.91
CA GLY A 419 -18.32 3.53 12.73
C GLY A 419 -18.97 4.21 11.51
N ASP A 420 -19.40 5.46 11.62
CA ASP A 420 -20.02 6.22 10.53
C ASP A 420 -18.99 7.14 9.85
N VAL A 421 -18.75 6.92 8.56
CA VAL A 421 -17.91 7.78 7.72
C VAL A 421 -18.60 9.14 7.50
N LYS A 422 -17.84 10.24 7.65
CA LYS A 422 -18.36 11.63 7.65
C LYS A 422 -18.00 12.41 6.39
N THR A 423 -16.96 12.02 5.67
CA THR A 423 -16.45 12.74 4.49
C THR A 423 -16.90 12.15 3.16
N MET A 424 -17.49 10.94 3.18
CA MET A 424 -17.90 10.21 1.98
C MET A 424 -19.36 9.75 2.12
N ASN A 425 -20.07 9.64 1.00
CA ASN A 425 -21.45 9.13 0.98
C ASN A 425 -21.43 7.64 0.60
N THR A 426 -21.51 6.78 1.61
CA THR A 426 -21.48 5.32 1.48
C THR A 426 -22.49 4.80 0.45
N ASP A 427 -23.78 5.17 0.59
CA ASP A 427 -24.85 4.66 -0.28
C ASP A 427 -24.61 5.09 -1.74
N ALA A 428 -24.22 6.34 -1.98
CA ALA A 428 -23.98 6.84 -3.33
C ALA A 428 -22.75 6.20 -4.00
N ILE A 429 -21.72 5.86 -3.21
CA ILE A 429 -20.54 5.14 -3.73
C ILE A 429 -20.92 3.70 -4.09
N GLN A 430 -21.68 3.02 -3.22
CA GLN A 430 -22.18 1.67 -3.50
C GLN A 430 -23.00 1.63 -4.80
N GLU A 431 -23.96 2.55 -4.97
CA GLU A 431 -24.76 2.65 -6.19
C GLU A 431 -23.90 2.90 -7.45
N ARG A 432 -22.87 3.75 -7.34
CA ARG A 432 -21.95 4.02 -8.47
C ARG A 432 -21.09 2.82 -8.83
N VAL A 433 -20.56 2.11 -7.84
CA VAL A 433 -19.78 0.89 -8.06
C VAL A 433 -20.65 -0.17 -8.71
N GLU A 434 -21.85 -0.43 -8.18
CA GLU A 434 -22.78 -1.41 -8.75
C GLU A 434 -23.10 -1.07 -10.21
N SER A 435 -23.38 0.20 -10.50
CA SER A 435 -23.62 0.68 -11.88
C SER A 435 -22.40 0.53 -12.79
N ALA A 436 -21.19 0.77 -12.26
CA ALA A 436 -19.94 0.61 -13.01
C ALA A 436 -19.67 -0.86 -13.32
N VAL A 437 -19.87 -1.76 -12.37
CA VAL A 437 -19.71 -3.20 -12.60
C VAL A 437 -20.73 -3.73 -13.60
N GLU A 438 -22.02 -3.35 -13.49
CA GLU A 438 -23.04 -3.73 -14.47
C GLU A 438 -22.70 -3.24 -15.89
N HIS A 439 -22.13 -2.03 -15.99
CA HIS A 439 -21.67 -1.49 -17.26
C HIS A 439 -20.49 -2.31 -17.82
N PHE A 440 -19.51 -2.63 -16.97
CA PHE A 440 -18.34 -3.42 -17.31
C PHE A 440 -18.71 -4.83 -17.78
N GLU A 441 -19.59 -5.54 -17.07
CA GLU A 441 -20.08 -6.86 -17.47
C GLU A 441 -20.76 -6.82 -18.85
N THR A 442 -21.57 -5.80 -19.10
CA THR A 442 -22.26 -5.63 -20.39
C THR A 442 -21.29 -5.33 -21.53
N GLU A 443 -20.24 -4.56 -21.26
CA GLU A 443 -19.26 -4.14 -22.25
C GLU A 443 -18.26 -5.25 -22.58
N THR A 444 -17.84 -6.03 -21.58
CA THR A 444 -16.80 -7.05 -21.71
C THR A 444 -17.33 -8.47 -21.92
N GLU A 445 -18.63 -8.70 -21.71
CA GLU A 445 -19.23 -10.04 -21.61
C GLU A 445 -18.63 -10.89 -20.48
N TRP A 446 -18.01 -10.26 -19.47
CA TRP A 446 -17.57 -10.93 -18.25
C TRP A 446 -18.78 -11.21 -17.35
N GLU A 447 -18.96 -12.46 -16.92
CA GLU A 447 -20.04 -12.82 -15.99
C GLU A 447 -19.51 -12.92 -14.56
N LEU A 448 -20.04 -12.10 -13.64
CA LEU A 448 -19.75 -12.17 -12.20
C LEU A 448 -21.00 -12.64 -11.45
N GLY A 449 -20.88 -13.68 -10.62
CA GLY A 449 -22.03 -14.14 -9.84
C GLY A 449 -21.72 -15.17 -8.77
N ILE A 450 -22.79 -15.70 -8.17
CA ILE A 450 -22.69 -16.73 -7.11
C ILE A 450 -21.97 -18.00 -7.60
N GLY A 451 -21.98 -18.25 -8.92
CA GLY A 451 -21.29 -19.38 -9.54
C GLY A 451 -19.78 -19.21 -9.66
N GLY A 452 -19.24 -18.05 -9.30
CA GLY A 452 -17.86 -17.64 -9.56
C GLY A 452 -17.81 -16.52 -10.60
N SER A 453 -16.62 -16.35 -11.16
CA SER A 453 -16.31 -15.35 -12.19
C SER A 453 -15.90 -16.09 -13.47
N GLU A 454 -16.58 -15.80 -14.57
CA GLU A 454 -16.23 -16.31 -15.90
C GLU A 454 -15.75 -15.14 -16.76
N PRO A 455 -14.43 -15.00 -16.97
CA PRO A 455 -13.90 -13.94 -17.81
C PRO A 455 -14.30 -14.16 -19.28
N PRO A 456 -14.16 -13.13 -20.14
CA PRO A 456 -14.48 -13.23 -21.56
C PRO A 456 -13.70 -14.36 -22.22
N SER A 457 -14.15 -14.80 -23.40
CA SER A 457 -13.50 -15.93 -24.08
C SER A 457 -12.00 -15.68 -24.26
N SER A 458 -11.17 -16.72 -24.10
CA SER A 458 -9.71 -16.61 -24.29
C SER A 458 -9.27 -16.00 -25.63
N ILE A 459 -10.15 -16.03 -26.65
CA ILE A 459 -9.91 -15.38 -27.95
C ILE A 459 -10.05 -13.85 -27.83
N ASP A 460 -11.02 -13.38 -27.05
CA ASP A 460 -11.27 -11.96 -26.82
C ASP A 460 -10.20 -11.37 -25.89
N ILE A 461 -9.84 -12.07 -24.81
CA ILE A 461 -8.68 -11.69 -23.97
C ILE A 461 -7.41 -11.58 -24.83
N ALA A 462 -7.12 -12.59 -25.65
CA ALA A 462 -5.93 -12.56 -26.51
C ALA A 462 -5.96 -11.45 -27.58
N ARG A 463 -7.14 -10.98 -27.98
CA ARG A 463 -7.30 -9.86 -28.92
C ARG A 463 -6.91 -8.54 -28.26
N ASP A 464 -7.28 -8.39 -27.00
CA ASP A 464 -7.21 -7.14 -26.24
C ASP A 464 -5.92 -7.02 -25.40
N LEU A 465 -5.15 -8.11 -25.28
CA LEU A 465 -3.79 -8.06 -24.74
C LEU A 465 -2.90 -7.06 -25.51
N PRO A 466 -2.11 -6.23 -24.80
CA PRO A 466 -1.02 -5.46 -25.40
C PRO A 466 -0.11 -6.39 -26.22
N LYS A 467 0.26 -5.96 -27.42
CA LYS A 467 0.94 -6.83 -28.39
C LYS A 467 2.43 -6.55 -28.47
N ARG A 468 2.84 -5.29 -28.35
CA ARG A 468 4.25 -4.93 -28.58
C ARG A 468 5.07 -5.07 -27.32
N GLY A 469 4.61 -4.54 -26.18
CA GLY A 469 5.29 -4.65 -24.89
C GLY A 469 5.52 -6.12 -24.51
N PRO A 470 4.46 -6.93 -24.29
CA PRO A 470 4.59 -8.31 -23.85
C PRO A 470 5.40 -9.20 -24.81
N ALA A 471 5.31 -8.98 -26.12
CA ALA A 471 6.13 -9.72 -27.08
C ALA A 471 7.63 -9.37 -26.95
N GLN A 472 7.96 -8.10 -26.72
CA GLN A 472 9.34 -7.67 -26.47
C GLN A 472 9.86 -8.20 -25.13
N LEU A 473 9.03 -8.16 -24.09
CA LEU A 473 9.32 -8.71 -22.79
C LEU A 473 9.73 -10.20 -22.89
N LEU A 474 8.84 -11.02 -23.44
CA LEU A 474 9.07 -12.47 -23.60
C LEU A 474 10.29 -12.74 -24.47
N GLY A 475 10.50 -11.95 -25.54
CA GLY A 475 11.68 -12.04 -26.40
C GLY A 475 12.98 -11.77 -25.66
N ARG A 476 13.01 -10.72 -24.82
CA ARG A 476 14.16 -10.35 -23.98
C ARG A 476 14.47 -11.43 -22.94
N LEU A 477 13.47 -11.88 -22.19
CA LEU A 477 13.63 -12.95 -21.19
C LEU A 477 14.14 -14.24 -21.82
N ALA A 478 13.54 -14.67 -22.94
CA ALA A 478 13.96 -15.89 -23.64
C ALA A 478 15.40 -15.78 -24.17
N PHE A 479 15.76 -14.64 -24.76
CA PHE A 479 17.12 -14.42 -25.26
C PHE A 479 18.15 -14.43 -24.14
N GLN A 480 17.90 -13.72 -23.03
CA GLN A 480 18.82 -13.66 -21.91
C GLN A 480 18.94 -15.02 -21.20
N SER A 481 17.83 -15.73 -21.00
CA SER A 481 17.83 -17.09 -20.44
C SER A 481 18.65 -18.07 -21.29
N ALA A 482 18.56 -17.95 -22.63
CA ALA A 482 19.38 -18.73 -23.54
C ALA A 482 20.87 -18.37 -23.41
N ARG A 483 21.21 -17.08 -23.32
CA ARG A 483 22.59 -16.61 -23.11
C ARG A 483 23.17 -17.17 -21.81
N ASP A 484 22.42 -17.15 -20.72
CA ASP A 484 22.86 -17.66 -19.41
C ASP A 484 23.12 -19.17 -19.45
N ARG A 485 22.27 -19.92 -20.15
CA ARG A 485 22.40 -21.38 -20.28
C ARG A 485 23.54 -21.81 -21.20
N PHE A 486 23.81 -21.05 -22.26
CA PHE A 486 24.71 -21.49 -23.34
C PHE A 486 26.10 -20.85 -23.35
N SER A 487 26.43 -19.93 -22.43
CA SER A 487 27.78 -19.37 -22.21
C SER A 487 28.66 -19.38 -23.47
N PHE A 488 28.37 -18.46 -24.40
CA PHE A 488 29.23 -18.22 -25.58
C PHE A 488 30.44 -17.36 -25.22
#